data_AF-A0A2H3DWX6-F1
#
_entry.id   AF-A0A2H3DWX6-F1
#
_cell.length_a   1.000
_cell.length_b   1.000
_cell.length_c   1.000
_cell.angle_alpha   90.00
_cell.angle_beta   90.00
_cell.angle_gamma   90.00
#
_symmetry.space_group_name_H-M   'P 1'
#
loop_
_entity.id
_entity.type
_entity.pdbx_description
1 polymer ?
#
loop_
_entity_poly.entity_id
_entity_poly.type
_entity_poly.pdbx_seq_one_letter_code
_entity_poly.pdbx_strand_id
1 'polypeptide(L)'
;MVMTLDQQFALPYDGRIPGGRKDWHNTIITRVEEIALERNATMTQVAIAWSLGKEHVRALVINAPATDQLLNALGGMDLVLTAAEIQYLEEPYSSQILRH
;
A
#
# COMPACT_ATOMS: atom_id res chain seq x y z
N MET A 1 -32.11 -1.75 -5.86
CA MET A 1 -31.26 -0.57 -5.61
C MET A 1 -29.83 -1.01 -5.86
N VAL A 2 -29.25 -0.64 -7.02
CA VAL A 2 -27.90 -1.03 -7.43
C VAL A 2 -26.93 -0.04 -6.81
N MET A 3 -26.00 -0.53 -5.98
CA MET A 3 -24.94 0.28 -5.37
C MET A 3 -23.92 0.68 -6.45
N THR A 4 -23.46 1.94 -6.42
CA THR A 4 -22.48 2.46 -7.38
C THR A 4 -21.09 1.84 -7.14
N LEU A 5 -20.28 1.74 -8.19
CA LEU A 5 -18.96 1.08 -8.17
C LEU A 5 -18.00 1.70 -7.13
N ASP A 6 -18.13 3.00 -6.86
CA ASP A 6 -17.35 3.72 -5.85
C ASP A 6 -17.63 3.23 -4.41
N GLN A 7 -18.84 2.70 -4.16
CA GLN A 7 -19.21 2.13 -2.86
C GLN A 7 -18.74 0.69 -2.68
N GLN A 8 -18.24 0.02 -3.73
CA GLN A 8 -17.69 -1.34 -3.63
C GLN A 8 -16.23 -1.37 -3.16
N PHE A 9 -15.47 -0.29 -3.40
CA PHE A 9 -14.05 -0.20 -3.03
C PHE A 9 -13.79 0.53 -1.71
N ALA A 10 -14.77 1.26 -1.17
CA ALA A 10 -14.70 1.80 0.19
C ALA A 10 -15.09 0.70 1.20
N LEU A 11 -14.25 -0.31 1.38
CA LEU A 11 -14.39 -1.22 2.52
C LEU A 11 -14.00 -0.45 3.79
N PRO A 12 -14.92 -0.16 4.72
CA PRO A 12 -14.53 0.33 6.02
C PRO A 12 -13.64 -0.74 6.67
N TYR A 13 -12.56 -0.29 7.32
CA TYR A 13 -11.63 -1.09 8.11
C TYR A 13 -12.31 -1.66 9.37
N ASP A 14 -13.51 -2.23 9.27
CA ASP A 14 -14.36 -2.52 10.43
C ASP A 14 -14.23 -3.94 10.99
N GLY A 15 -13.27 -4.74 10.51
CA GLY A 15 -12.98 -6.06 11.07
C GLY A 15 -14.14 -7.08 10.97
N ARG A 16 -15.20 -6.81 10.20
CA ARG A 16 -16.38 -7.69 10.11
C ARG A 16 -16.25 -8.86 9.13
N ILE A 17 -15.06 -9.20 8.65
CA ILE A 17 -14.85 -10.42 7.86
C ILE A 17 -14.65 -11.59 8.82
N PRO A 18 -15.54 -12.60 8.87
CA PRO A 18 -15.33 -13.80 9.68
C PRO A 18 -14.08 -14.53 9.18
N GLY A 19 -13.03 -14.58 10.01
CA GLY A 19 -11.68 -14.98 9.59
C GLY A 19 -10.78 -13.81 9.15
N GLY A 20 -10.95 -12.64 9.78
CA GLY A 20 -10.37 -11.33 9.45
C GLY A 20 -8.94 -11.32 8.90
N ARG A 21 -8.62 -10.28 8.12
CA ARG A 21 -7.26 -10.06 7.60
C ARG A 21 -6.25 -10.16 8.75
N LYS A 22 -5.26 -11.04 8.59
CA LYS A 22 -4.24 -11.35 9.61
C LYS A 22 -3.61 -10.06 10.13
N ASP A 23 -3.29 -10.02 11.43
CA ASP A 23 -2.80 -8.83 12.15
C ASP A 23 -1.68 -8.09 11.43
N TRP A 24 -0.76 -8.82 10.78
CA TRP A 24 0.34 -8.24 10.02
C TRP A 24 -0.09 -7.33 8.86
N HIS A 25 -1.19 -7.65 8.18
CA HIS A 25 -1.68 -6.86 7.04
C HIS A 25 -1.97 -5.44 7.50
N ASN A 26 -2.68 -5.33 8.61
CA ASN A 26 -3.08 -4.06 9.19
C ASN A 26 -1.86 -3.30 9.72
N THR A 27 -0.91 -4.00 10.34
CA THR A 27 0.36 -3.41 10.77
C THR A 27 1.11 -2.78 9.60
N ILE A 28 1.23 -3.45 8.44
CA ILE A 28 1.90 -2.87 7.27
C ILE A 28 1.21 -1.58 6.81
N ILE A 29 -0.13 -1.57 6.76
CA ILE A 29 -0.88 -0.38 6.35
C ILE A 29 -0.60 0.80 7.29
N THR A 30 -0.64 0.56 8.61
CA THR A 30 -0.32 1.59 9.60
C THR A 30 1.12 2.09 9.45
N ARG A 31 2.10 1.19 9.24
CA ARG A 31 3.50 1.58 9.06
C ARG A 31 3.72 2.41 7.78
N VAL A 32 3.00 2.10 6.70
CA VAL A 32 3.02 2.90 5.47
C VAL A 32 2.45 4.30 5.72
N GLU A 33 1.35 4.40 6.48
CA GLU A 33 0.75 5.68 6.86
C GLU A 33 1.70 6.54 7.70
N GLU A 34 2.36 5.95 8.71
CA GLU A 34 3.36 6.63 9.54
C GLU A 34 4.50 7.23 8.70
N ILE A 35 5.10 6.42 7.81
CA ILE A 35 6.18 6.89 6.92
C ILE A 35 5.67 7.98 5.97
N ALA A 36 4.46 7.84 5.43
CA ALA A 36 3.89 8.83 4.53
C ALA A 36 3.75 10.20 5.22
N LEU A 37 3.28 10.22 6.47
CA LEU A 37 3.17 11.43 7.29
C LEU A 37 4.55 12.04 7.58
N GLU A 38 5.54 11.23 7.98
CA GLU A 38 6.90 11.71 8.27
C GLU A 38 7.60 12.28 7.02
N ARG A 39 7.33 11.70 5.86
CA ARG A 39 7.93 12.10 4.57
C ARG A 39 7.14 13.17 3.83
N ASN A 40 6.01 13.63 4.38
CA ASN A 40 5.07 14.53 3.69
C ASN A 40 4.73 14.01 2.27
N ALA A 41 4.50 12.70 2.17
CA ALA A 41 4.20 11.97 0.95
C ALA A 41 2.83 11.29 1.07
N THR A 42 2.30 10.78 -0.04
CA THR A 42 1.09 9.94 0.01
C THR A 42 1.45 8.48 0.28
N MET A 43 0.53 7.72 0.87
CA MET A 43 0.72 6.28 1.09
C MET A 43 1.05 5.54 -0.23
N THR A 44 0.45 5.97 -1.34
CA THR A 44 0.73 5.45 -2.68
C THR A 44 2.18 5.69 -3.09
N GLN A 45 2.72 6.89 -2.83
CA GLN A 45 4.11 7.22 -3.14
C GLN A 45 5.08 6.36 -2.32
N VAL A 46 4.79 6.14 -1.03
CA VAL A 46 5.58 5.23 -0.17
C VAL A 46 5.56 3.79 -0.70
N ALA A 47 4.39 3.29 -1.09
CA ALA A 47 4.25 1.94 -1.65
C ALA A 47 5.02 1.78 -2.98
N ILE A 48 5.01 2.80 -3.83
CA ILE A 48 5.77 2.83 -5.08
C ILE A 48 7.27 2.85 -4.81
N ALA A 49 7.73 3.73 -3.91
CA ALA A 49 9.13 3.81 -3.51
C ALA A 49 9.64 2.47 -2.97
N TRP A 50 8.87 1.82 -2.10
CA TRP A 50 9.20 0.49 -1.58
C TRP A 50 9.27 -0.56 -2.70
N SER A 51 8.30 -0.56 -3.61
CA SER A 51 8.23 -1.53 -4.71
C SER A 51 9.40 -1.38 -5.69
N LEU A 52 9.70 -0.14 -6.09
CA LEU A 52 10.79 0.17 -7.03
C LEU A 52 12.18 0.05 -6.38
N GLY A 53 12.27 0.17 -5.05
CA GLY A 53 13.51 -0.03 -4.31
C GLY A 53 14.00 -1.49 -4.26
N LYS A 54 13.19 -2.45 -4.72
CA LYS A 54 13.58 -3.86 -4.80
C LYS A 54 14.48 -4.10 -6.01
N GLU A 55 15.66 -4.68 -5.79
CA GLU A 55 16.65 -5.01 -6.82
C GLU A 55 16.06 -5.78 -8.02
N HIS A 56 15.10 -6.66 -7.75
CA HIS A 56 14.52 -7.56 -8.76
C HIS A 56 13.33 -6.94 -9.52
N VAL A 57 12.89 -5.72 -9.16
CA VAL A 57 11.76 -5.03 -9.79
C VAL A 57 12.27 -4.12 -10.89
N ARG A 58 12.00 -4.49 -12.15
CA ARG A 58 12.45 -3.72 -13.33
C ARG A 58 11.42 -2.71 -13.83
N ALA A 59 10.14 -2.98 -13.58
CA ALA A 59 9.02 -2.14 -13.99
C ALA A 59 7.84 -2.36 -13.04
N LEU A 60 7.10 -1.28 -12.75
CA LEU A 60 5.87 -1.31 -11.97
C LEU A 60 4.70 -0.91 -12.88
N VAL A 61 3.66 -1.75 -12.91
CA VAL A 61 2.41 -1.43 -13.63
C VAL A 61 1.41 -0.92 -12.60
N ILE A 62 0.99 0.33 -12.77
CA ILE A 62 0.05 1.02 -11.87
C ILE A 62 -1.22 1.35 -12.64
N ASN A 63 -2.36 1.06 -12.04
CA ASN A 63 -3.66 1.48 -12.53
C ASN A 63 -4.19 2.61 -11.63
N ALA A 64 -4.68 3.68 -12.24
CA ALA A 64 -5.27 4.82 -11.54
C ALA A 64 -6.57 5.24 -12.26
N PRO A 65 -7.64 5.59 -11.52
CA PRO A 65 -8.93 5.94 -12.10
C PRO A 65 -8.95 7.33 -12.78
N ALA A 66 -7.96 8.18 -12.48
CA ALA A 66 -7.85 9.53 -13.03
C ALA A 66 -6.38 9.92 -13.28
N THR A 67 -6.16 10.80 -14.25
CA THR A 67 -4.82 11.28 -14.61
C THR A 67 -4.11 11.96 -13.44
N ASP A 68 -4.81 12.79 -12.65
CA ASP A 68 -4.19 13.49 -11.53
C ASP A 68 -3.71 12.53 -10.44
N GLN A 69 -4.44 11.43 -10.21
CA GLN A 69 -4.02 10.38 -9.28
C GLN A 69 -2.80 9.62 -9.81
N LEU A 70 -2.74 9.36 -11.12
CA LEU A 70 -1.56 8.78 -11.77
C LEU A 70 -0.35 9.70 -11.59
N LEU A 71 -0.49 10.99 -11.89
CA LEU A 71 0.60 11.97 -11.77
C LEU A 71 1.07 12.13 -10.33
N ASN A 72 0.15 12.13 -9.35
CA ASN A 72 0.51 12.15 -7.94
C ASN A 72 1.33 10.90 -7.55
N ALA A 73 0.92 9.72 -8.01
CA ALA A 73 1.59 8.47 -7.73
C ALA A 73 3.04 8.44 -8.24
N LEU A 74 3.33 9.10 -9.37
CA LEU A 74 4.69 9.21 -9.92
C LEU A 74 5.68 9.88 -8.95
N GLY A 75 5.22 10.73 -8.03
CA GLY A 75 6.10 11.30 -7.00
C GLY A 75 6.77 10.27 -6.09
N GLY A 76 6.29 9.02 -6.08
CA GLY A 76 6.96 7.91 -5.40
C GLY A 76 8.27 7.47 -6.06
N MET A 77 8.53 7.86 -7.31
CA MET A 77 9.79 7.58 -8.00
C MET A 77 10.95 8.41 -7.46
N ASP A 78 10.65 9.60 -6.92
CA ASP A 78 11.65 10.52 -6.35
C ASP A 78 11.89 10.25 -4.86
N LEU A 79 11.08 9.40 -4.24
CA LEU A 79 11.18 9.03 -2.83
C LEU A 79 12.11 7.83 -2.65
N VAL A 80 13.18 8.01 -1.85
CA VAL A 80 14.11 6.93 -1.49
C VAL A 80 13.91 6.58 -0.02
N LEU A 81 13.41 5.37 0.22
CA LEU A 81 13.29 4.83 1.58
C LEU A 81 14.65 4.41 2.13
N THR A 82 14.88 4.68 3.40
CA THR A 82 16.07 4.23 4.13
C THR A 82 15.99 2.73 4.39
N ALA A 83 17.16 2.10 4.63
CA ALA A 83 17.21 0.70 5.01
C ALA A 83 16.37 0.38 6.28
N ALA A 84 16.31 1.33 7.23
CA ALA A 84 15.50 1.19 8.44
C ALA A 84 14.00 1.21 8.14
N GLU A 85 13.53 2.12 7.28
CA GLU A 85 12.12 2.16 6.85
C GLU A 85 11.73 0.92 6.06
N ILE A 86 12.60 0.45 5.17
CA ILE A 86 12.38 -0.79 4.40
C ILE A 86 12.25 -1.98 5.36
N GLN A 87 13.17 -2.11 6.31
CA GLN A 87 13.12 -3.17 7.33
C GLN A 87 11.85 -3.05 8.19
N TYR A 88 11.48 -1.82 8.58
CA TYR A 88 10.27 -1.55 9.34
C TYR A 88 9.01 -1.94 8.56
N LEU A 89 8.94 -1.68 7.25
CA LEU A 89 7.80 -2.11 6.43
C LEU A 89 7.71 -3.64 6.29
N GLU A 90 8.84 -4.34 6.30
CA GLU A 90 8.90 -5.78 5.98
C GLU A 90 8.82 -6.71 7.16
N GLU A 91 9.28 -6.27 8.34
CA GLU A 91 9.25 -7.06 9.58
C GLU A 91 7.89 -7.75 9.89
N PRO A 92 6.72 -7.11 9.73
CA PRO A 92 5.45 -7.76 10.08
C PRO A 92 5.01 -8.80 9.04
N TYR A 93 5.53 -8.77 7.80
CA TYR A 93 5.02 -9.56 6.69
C TYR A 93 5.00 -11.08 7.00
N SER A 94 3.85 -11.72 6.77
CA SER A 94 3.69 -13.16 6.96
C SER A 94 2.91 -13.80 5.81
N SER A 95 3.34 -14.96 5.34
CA SER A 95 2.71 -15.63 4.20
C SER A 95 1.21 -15.89 4.42
N GLN A 96 0.43 -15.65 3.37
CA GLN A 96 -0.99 -16.00 3.33
C GLN A 96 -1.16 -17.29 2.53
N ILE A 97 -1.75 -18.29 3.18
CA ILE A 97 -2.20 -19.50 2.49
C ILE A 97 -3.53 -19.15 1.83
N LEU A 98 -3.54 -19.15 0.50
CA LEU A 98 -4.79 -19.04 -0.27
C LEU A 98 -5.53 -20.37 -0.13
N ARG A 99 -6.79 -20.33 0.34
CA ARG A 99 -7.66 -21.50 0.36
C ARG A 99 -8.22 -21.71 -1.05
N HIS A 100 -8.07 -22.92 -1.57
CA HIS A 100 -8.72 -23.38 -2.81
C HIS A 100 -10.11 -23.93 -2.52
#